data_AF-A0A8J4LXX1-F1
#
_entry.id   AF-A0A8J4LXX1-F1
#
_cell.length_a   1.000
_cell.length_b   1.000
_cell.length_c   1.000
_cell.angle_alpha   90.00
_cell.angle_beta   90.00
_cell.angle_gamma   90.00
#
_symmetry.space_group_name_H-M   'P 1'
#
loop_
_entity.id
_entity.type
_entity.pdbx_description
1 polymer ?
#
loop_
_entity_poly.entity_id
_entity_poly.type
_entity_poly.pdbx_seq_one_letter_code
_entity_poly.pdbx_strand_id
1 'polypeptide(L)'
;MQTLSKLQNHRLRQFGATPRVAPRGHAIVPAAAQQQQSEARVQAPAPFPVSYDQAMRQAQEAVKAALTDGAPLVEVEFPSTTLSSVSGDGEGQNEMNASMGFLRQFLGAFRSRAATTRVFFPDNVELSVARSGQTEDPAAGRKSMDPKFGDAVFQLGYLTQQNAAWAVFGFYKSAFDPVKLVKDTDDLLVIAYPSFNPREELSAVYNLYDKVARDRKMPIIIFNGELDRVRGGYYPPVFFPEIAKFGQDLLPITTTAYYIHNFKGTRPATLFRCYPGPWQLLARNPLDENDVRVLWTSDKMPSLKEVALEILPQVWK
;
A
#
# COMPACT_ATOMS: atom_id res chain seq x y z
N MET A 1 -11.52 -2.76 81.22
CA MET A 1 -12.45 -3.34 82.21
C MET A 1 -13.67 -2.44 82.28
N GLN A 2 -14.87 -3.04 82.22
CA GLN A 2 -16.25 -2.52 82.21
C GLN A 2 -16.92 -2.61 80.82
N THR A 3 -17.65 -3.70 80.47
CA THR A 3 -19.05 -4.07 80.84
C THR A 3 -20.08 -3.02 80.43
N LEU A 4 -21.17 -3.30 79.72
CA LEU A 4 -22.24 -4.29 79.94
C LEU A 4 -23.16 -4.24 78.68
N SER A 5 -23.79 -5.32 78.21
CA SER A 5 -25.13 -5.79 78.60
C SER A 5 -25.90 -6.02 77.28
N LYS A 6 -26.30 -7.23 76.87
CA LYS A 6 -27.41 -8.11 77.34
C LYS A 6 -28.08 -8.60 76.02
N LEU A 7 -28.71 -9.74 75.84
CA LEU A 7 -29.41 -10.71 76.69
C LEU A 7 -29.67 -11.95 75.81
N GLN A 8 -29.48 -13.16 76.38
CA GLN A 8 -30.38 -14.36 76.41
C GLN A 8 -31.19 -14.76 75.16
N ASN A 9 -31.53 -16.03 74.86
CA ASN A 9 -31.37 -17.37 75.43
C ASN A 9 -31.92 -18.32 74.32
N HIS A 10 -31.21 -19.37 73.89
CA HIS A 10 -31.30 -20.77 74.32
C HIS A 10 -32.40 -21.67 73.67
N ARG A 11 -31.95 -22.89 73.29
CA ARG A 11 -32.65 -24.19 73.08
C ARG A 11 -33.22 -24.48 71.68
N LEU A 12 -33.21 -25.70 71.12
CA LEU A 12 -32.47 -26.98 71.24
C LEU A 12 -33.16 -27.94 70.23
N ARG A 13 -32.40 -28.76 69.46
CA ARG A 13 -32.80 -30.06 68.83
C ARG A 13 -33.89 -30.04 67.72
N GLN A 14 -33.98 -30.92 66.71
CA GLN A 14 -33.16 -31.97 66.08
C GLN A 14 -33.97 -32.51 64.85
N PHE A 15 -33.28 -33.04 63.84
CA PHE A 15 -33.70 -34.01 62.79
C PHE A 15 -34.73 -33.68 61.68
N GLY A 16 -34.31 -33.96 60.44
CA GLY A 16 -35.14 -34.19 59.24
C GLY A 16 -34.29 -34.29 57.96
N ALA A 17 -34.39 -35.40 57.22
CA ALA A 17 -33.54 -35.76 56.07
C ALA A 17 -33.96 -35.10 54.72
N THR A 18 -33.06 -35.23 53.74
CA THR A 18 -32.93 -34.57 52.41
C THR A 18 -34.09 -34.69 51.41
N PRO A 19 -34.08 -33.84 50.36
CA PRO A 19 -34.08 -34.42 49.01
C PRO A 19 -33.07 -33.82 48.02
N ARG A 20 -32.70 -34.72 47.11
CA ARG A 20 -31.83 -34.69 45.94
C ARG A 20 -32.23 -33.58 44.94
N VAL A 21 -31.29 -32.74 44.52
CA VAL A 21 -31.50 -31.70 43.49
C VAL A 21 -31.16 -32.27 42.10
N ALA A 22 -32.10 -32.14 41.18
CA ALA A 22 -32.04 -32.54 39.78
C ALA A 22 -31.18 -31.58 38.91
N PRO A 23 -30.67 -32.01 37.74
CA PRO A 23 -29.76 -31.22 36.91
C PRO A 23 -30.52 -30.11 36.17
N ARG A 24 -29.98 -28.88 36.20
CA ARG A 24 -30.54 -27.76 35.43
C ARG A 24 -30.15 -27.88 33.96
N GLY A 25 -31.18 -27.93 33.12
CA GLY A 25 -31.07 -28.04 31.67
C GLY A 25 -30.36 -26.86 31.02
N HIS A 26 -29.70 -27.16 29.91
CA HIS A 26 -29.14 -26.20 28.97
C HIS A 26 -30.26 -25.39 28.33
N ALA A 27 -30.30 -24.09 28.64
CA ALA A 27 -31.07 -23.14 27.87
C ALA A 27 -30.33 -22.89 26.55
N ILE A 28 -30.93 -23.34 25.45
CA ILE A 28 -30.54 -23.00 24.08
C ILE A 28 -30.92 -21.53 23.89
N VAL A 29 -29.92 -20.65 23.86
CA VAL A 29 -30.10 -19.24 23.46
C VAL A 29 -30.26 -19.22 21.95
N PRO A 30 -31.29 -18.55 21.39
CA PRO A 30 -31.48 -18.52 19.95
C PRO A 30 -30.31 -17.79 19.27
N ALA A 31 -29.79 -18.40 18.21
CA ALA A 31 -28.67 -17.97 17.39
C ALA A 31 -28.97 -16.71 16.52
N ALA A 32 -29.65 -15.72 17.10
CA ALA A 32 -30.01 -14.47 16.45
C ALA A 32 -29.31 -13.24 17.09
N ALA A 33 -28.47 -13.44 18.11
CA ALA A 33 -27.80 -12.36 18.85
C ALA A 33 -26.26 -12.29 18.63
N GLN A 34 -25.72 -13.02 17.65
CA GLN A 34 -24.29 -13.00 17.30
C GLN A 34 -24.00 -12.64 15.83
N GLN A 35 -24.98 -12.10 15.11
CA GLN A 35 -24.79 -11.48 13.80
C GLN A 35 -24.71 -9.94 13.90
N GLN A 36 -23.91 -9.44 14.84
CA GLN A 36 -23.27 -8.13 14.72
C GLN A 36 -21.80 -8.38 14.32
N GLN A 37 -21.61 -9.09 13.21
CA GLN A 37 -20.37 -9.05 12.45
C GLN A 37 -20.33 -7.70 11.75
N SER A 38 -19.48 -6.81 12.27
CA SER A 38 -18.85 -5.68 11.57
C SER A 38 -19.59 -5.20 10.32
N GLU A 39 -20.59 -4.33 10.51
CA GLU A 39 -20.90 -3.36 9.47
C GLU A 39 -19.64 -2.51 9.29
N ALA A 40 -18.89 -2.78 8.22
CA ALA A 40 -17.86 -1.85 7.75
C ALA A 40 -18.58 -0.50 7.61
N ARG A 41 -18.23 0.48 8.46
CA ARG A 41 -18.65 1.86 8.25
C ARG A 41 -18.16 2.23 6.86
N VAL A 42 -19.06 2.26 5.88
CA VAL A 42 -18.77 2.81 4.56
C VAL A 42 -18.45 4.27 4.79
N GLN A 43 -17.16 4.60 4.88
CA GLN A 43 -16.74 5.98 4.96
C GLN A 43 -17.15 6.66 3.66
N ALA A 44 -17.63 7.90 3.78
CA ALA A 44 -17.98 8.72 2.62
C ALA A 44 -16.79 8.74 1.65
N PRO A 45 -17.03 8.54 0.34
CA PRO A 45 -15.95 8.55 -0.64
C PRO A 45 -15.22 9.90 -0.58
N ALA A 46 -13.90 9.87 -0.54
CA ALA A 46 -13.11 11.08 -0.61
C ALA A 46 -13.35 11.80 -1.96
N PRO A 47 -13.37 13.14 -1.99
CA PRO A 47 -13.46 13.86 -3.24
C PRO A 47 -12.19 13.66 -4.06
N PHE A 48 -12.30 13.76 -5.39
CA PHE A 48 -11.13 13.83 -6.25
C PHE A 48 -10.29 15.07 -5.89
N PRO A 49 -8.97 14.98 -5.85
CA PRO A 49 -8.13 16.11 -5.50
C PRO A 49 -8.18 17.20 -6.59
N VAL A 50 -8.24 18.47 -6.19
CA VAL A 50 -8.11 19.62 -7.10
C VAL A 50 -6.67 20.12 -7.20
N SER A 51 -5.74 19.55 -6.42
CA SER A 51 -4.32 19.89 -6.50
C SER A 51 -3.43 18.71 -6.09
N TYR A 52 -2.17 18.75 -6.51
CA TYR A 52 -1.15 17.77 -6.12
C TYR A 52 -0.92 17.73 -4.61
N ASP A 53 -0.96 18.88 -3.94
CA ASP A 53 -0.82 18.93 -2.48
C ASP A 53 -1.98 18.24 -1.78
N GLN A 54 -3.20 18.40 -2.29
CA GLN A 54 -4.36 17.67 -1.78
C GLN A 54 -4.25 16.18 -2.06
N ALA A 55 -3.87 15.81 -3.29
CA ALA A 55 -3.67 14.41 -3.67
C ALA A 55 -2.61 13.74 -2.79
N MET A 56 -1.51 14.44 -2.51
CA MET A 56 -0.42 13.95 -1.67
C MET A 56 -0.88 13.75 -0.22
N ARG A 57 -1.64 14.70 0.34
CA ARG A 57 -2.23 14.54 1.69
C ARG A 57 -3.19 13.36 1.74
N GLN A 58 -4.07 13.21 0.76
CA GLN A 58 -4.97 12.06 0.67
C GLN A 58 -4.21 10.75 0.59
N ALA A 59 -3.16 10.66 -0.23
CA ALA A 59 -2.32 9.46 -0.32
C ALA A 59 -1.66 9.11 1.01
N GLN A 60 -1.11 10.11 1.71
CA GLN A 60 -0.49 9.93 3.03
C GLN A 60 -1.50 9.46 4.08
N GLU A 61 -2.70 10.04 4.11
CA GLU A 61 -3.78 9.66 5.03
C GLU A 61 -4.33 8.27 4.73
N ALA A 62 -4.56 7.96 3.45
CA ALA A 62 -5.05 6.66 3.00
C ALA A 62 -4.07 5.53 3.35
N VAL A 63 -2.76 5.74 3.16
CA VAL A 63 -1.74 4.76 3.56
C VAL A 63 -1.69 4.60 5.08
N LYS A 64 -1.74 5.70 5.84
CA LYS A 64 -1.78 5.61 7.32
C LYS A 64 -2.99 4.81 7.80
N ALA A 65 -4.16 5.01 7.19
CA ALA A 65 -5.36 4.25 7.49
C ALA A 65 -5.16 2.75 7.15
N ALA A 66 -4.69 2.42 5.94
CA ALA A 66 -4.42 1.04 5.55
C ALA A 66 -3.41 0.34 6.48
N LEU A 67 -2.34 1.03 6.88
CA LEU A 67 -1.35 0.50 7.83
C LEU A 67 -1.95 0.31 9.23
N THR A 68 -2.83 1.22 9.67
CA THR A 68 -3.53 1.11 10.97
C THR A 68 -4.46 -0.10 10.98
N ASP A 69 -5.08 -0.40 9.85
CA ASP A 69 -5.93 -1.57 9.65
C ASP A 69 -5.14 -2.87 9.42
N GLY A 70 -3.81 -2.81 9.47
CA GLY A 70 -2.92 -3.97 9.44
C GLY A 70 -2.60 -4.50 8.04
N ALA A 71 -2.75 -3.68 6.99
CA ALA A 71 -2.38 -4.07 5.64
C ALA A 71 -0.88 -4.43 5.56
N PRO A 72 -0.52 -5.67 5.14
CA PRO A 72 0.87 -6.09 5.07
C PRO A 72 1.60 -5.49 3.86
N LEU A 73 0.88 -5.31 2.75
CA LEU A 73 1.36 -4.62 1.56
C LEU A 73 0.38 -3.51 1.22
N VAL A 74 0.91 -2.34 0.91
CA VAL A 74 0.15 -1.15 0.53
C VAL A 74 0.68 -0.61 -0.79
N GLU A 75 -0.21 -0.40 -1.75
CA GLU A 75 0.11 0.23 -3.02
C GLU A 75 -0.38 1.68 -3.04
N VAL A 76 0.47 2.54 -3.57
CA VAL A 76 0.15 3.92 -3.96
C VAL A 76 0.50 4.09 -5.43
N GLU A 77 -0.48 4.41 -6.26
CA GLU A 77 -0.28 4.79 -7.66
C GLU A 77 -0.67 6.26 -7.83
N PHE A 78 0.36 7.10 -7.98
CA PHE A 78 0.28 8.55 -7.96
C PHE A 78 0.74 9.14 -9.30
N PRO A 79 -0.03 10.05 -9.91
CA PRO A 79 0.24 10.53 -11.26
C PRO A 79 1.55 11.33 -11.34
N SER A 80 2.45 10.92 -12.23
CA SER A 80 3.83 11.42 -12.32
C SER A 80 3.97 12.78 -13.02
N THR A 81 2.97 13.27 -13.76
CA THR A 81 3.08 14.54 -14.49
C THR A 81 1.93 15.52 -14.21
N THR A 82 0.67 15.12 -14.42
CA THR A 82 -0.51 15.95 -14.06
C THR A 82 -1.63 15.08 -13.47
N LEU A 83 -2.62 15.68 -12.77
CA LEU A 83 -3.80 14.92 -12.32
C LEU A 83 -4.63 14.32 -13.49
N SER A 84 -4.35 14.76 -14.71
CA SER A 84 -4.95 14.25 -15.95
C SER A 84 -4.00 13.37 -16.78
N SER A 85 -2.81 13.08 -16.28
CA SER A 85 -1.85 12.25 -16.99
C SER A 85 -2.20 10.77 -16.91
N VAL A 86 -1.82 10.03 -17.95
CA VAL A 86 -1.73 8.57 -17.93
C VAL A 86 -0.26 8.16 -17.89
N SER A 87 0.02 6.93 -17.45
CA SER A 87 1.36 6.37 -17.53
C SER A 87 1.89 6.44 -18.97
N GLY A 88 3.10 6.95 -19.16
CA GLY A 88 3.71 7.16 -20.48
C GLY A 88 3.40 8.51 -21.14
N ASP A 89 2.68 9.41 -20.46
CA ASP A 89 2.54 10.80 -20.92
C ASP A 89 3.83 11.62 -20.73
N GLY A 90 4.69 11.24 -19.78
CA GLY A 90 6.02 11.79 -19.63
C GLY A 90 7.07 10.95 -20.37
N GLU A 91 8.17 11.59 -20.74
CA GLU A 91 9.37 10.86 -21.16
C GLU A 91 9.91 10.07 -19.97
N GLY A 92 10.30 8.80 -20.15
CA GLY A 92 10.55 7.87 -19.03
C GLY A 92 11.47 8.41 -17.93
N GLN A 93 12.53 9.14 -18.28
CA GLN A 93 13.44 9.76 -17.30
C GLN A 93 12.79 10.92 -16.53
N ASN A 94 11.89 11.68 -17.15
CA ASN A 94 11.14 12.74 -16.50
C ASN A 94 10.11 12.17 -15.51
N GLU A 95 9.46 11.06 -15.85
CA GLU A 95 8.51 10.38 -14.95
C GLU A 95 9.19 9.78 -13.72
N MET A 96 10.38 9.19 -13.88
CA MET A 96 11.18 8.67 -12.76
C MET A 96 11.64 9.80 -11.82
N ASN A 97 12.17 10.89 -12.39
CA ASN A 97 12.60 12.06 -11.60
C ASN A 97 11.43 12.70 -10.85
N ALA A 98 10.25 12.78 -11.47
CA ALA A 98 9.04 13.28 -10.83
C ALA A 98 8.55 12.34 -9.72
N SER A 99 8.52 11.03 -9.97
CA SER A 99 8.16 10.01 -8.96
C SER A 99 9.07 10.06 -7.74
N MET A 100 10.37 10.30 -7.92
CA MET A 100 11.32 10.53 -6.82
C MET A 100 10.96 11.77 -5.99
N GLY A 101 10.60 12.87 -6.66
CA GLY A 101 10.14 14.09 -6.00
C GLY A 101 8.85 13.88 -5.18
N PHE A 102 7.86 13.19 -5.76
CA PHE A 102 6.60 12.88 -5.09
C PHE A 102 6.79 11.89 -3.94
N LEU A 103 7.64 10.87 -4.11
CA LEU A 103 8.02 9.98 -3.03
C LEU A 103 8.64 10.75 -1.86
N ARG A 104 9.52 11.73 -2.13
CA ARG A 104 10.13 12.55 -1.08
C ARG A 104 9.09 13.36 -0.29
N GLN A 105 8.07 13.89 -0.98
CA GLN A 105 6.95 14.59 -0.35
C GLN A 105 6.07 13.62 0.46
N PHE A 106 5.72 12.48 -0.13
CA PHE A 106 4.95 11.40 0.49
C PHE A 106 5.57 10.95 1.82
N LEU A 107 6.88 10.69 1.82
CA LEU A 107 7.65 10.31 3.01
C LEU A 107 7.63 11.36 4.12
N GLY A 108 7.31 12.62 3.83
CA GLY A 108 7.12 13.66 4.84
C GLY A 108 6.14 13.26 5.96
N ALA A 109 5.10 12.49 5.62
CA ALA A 109 4.12 11.97 6.57
C ALA A 109 4.67 10.89 7.53
N PHE A 110 5.84 10.33 7.22
CA PHE A 110 6.53 9.27 7.97
C PHE A 110 7.83 9.76 8.61
N ARG A 111 8.11 11.07 8.57
CA ARG A 111 9.36 11.66 9.09
C ARG A 111 9.64 11.32 10.55
N SER A 112 8.60 11.22 11.40
CA SER A 112 8.75 10.81 12.81
C SER A 112 9.24 9.38 12.98
N ARG A 113 9.11 8.53 11.96
CA ARG A 113 9.57 7.14 11.90
C ARG A 113 10.80 6.95 11.01
N ALA A 114 11.47 8.03 10.61
CA ALA A 114 12.55 7.96 9.62
C ALA A 114 13.71 7.04 10.04
N ALA A 115 14.02 6.96 11.33
CA ALA A 115 15.08 6.10 11.85
C ALA A 115 14.79 4.59 11.68
N THR A 116 13.51 4.20 11.60
CA THR A 116 13.06 2.81 11.48
C THR A 116 12.41 2.51 10.12
N THR A 117 12.30 3.51 9.25
CA THR A 117 11.75 3.36 7.89
C THR A 117 12.88 3.23 6.89
N ARG A 118 12.91 2.12 6.14
CA ARG A 118 13.88 1.90 5.05
C ARG A 118 13.23 2.10 3.69
N VAL A 119 13.81 3.00 2.91
CA VAL A 119 13.42 3.29 1.53
C VAL A 119 14.35 2.57 0.57
N PHE A 120 13.80 1.68 -0.25
CA PHE A 120 14.52 0.97 -1.30
C PHE A 120 14.27 1.65 -2.65
N PHE A 121 15.35 2.09 -3.30
CA PHE A 121 15.35 2.55 -4.69
C PHE A 121 15.45 1.36 -5.66
N PRO A 122 15.09 1.52 -6.96
CA PRO A 122 15.16 0.42 -7.93
C PRO A 122 16.56 -0.21 -8.00
N ASP A 123 17.59 0.62 -7.98
CA ASP A 123 18.98 0.18 -7.97
C ASP A 123 19.93 1.16 -7.26
N ASN A 124 21.19 0.77 -7.17
CA ASN A 124 22.25 1.57 -6.56
C ASN A 124 22.57 2.87 -7.33
N VAL A 125 22.34 2.90 -8.65
CA VAL A 125 22.56 4.10 -9.47
C VAL A 125 21.44 5.12 -9.20
N GLU A 126 20.18 4.68 -9.17
CA GLU A 126 19.04 5.52 -8.80
C GLU A 126 19.15 6.04 -7.36
N LEU A 127 19.65 5.22 -6.42
CA LEU A 127 19.97 5.71 -5.07
C LEU A 127 21.07 6.79 -5.09
N SER A 128 22.11 6.60 -5.91
CA SER A 128 23.18 7.59 -6.07
C SER A 128 22.62 8.92 -6.59
N VAL A 129 21.81 8.87 -7.66
CA VAL A 129 21.12 10.04 -8.24
C VAL A 129 20.22 10.70 -7.20
N ALA A 130 19.45 9.93 -6.42
CA ALA A 130 18.58 10.49 -5.39
C ALA A 130 19.37 11.26 -4.32
N ARG A 131 20.57 10.80 -3.97
CA ARG A 131 21.44 11.43 -2.96
C ARG A 131 22.26 12.60 -3.49
N SER A 132 22.78 12.50 -4.70
CA SER A 132 23.76 13.45 -5.25
C SER A 132 23.16 14.42 -6.27
N GLY A 133 22.02 14.06 -6.87
CA GLY A 133 21.43 14.79 -7.99
C GLY A 133 22.12 14.56 -9.34
N GLN A 134 23.11 13.65 -9.40
CA GLN A 134 23.95 13.42 -10.58
C GLN A 134 24.03 11.94 -10.94
N THR A 135 24.06 11.64 -12.24
CA THR A 135 24.45 10.32 -12.76
C THR A 135 25.97 10.24 -12.87
N GLU A 136 26.55 9.07 -12.55
CA GLU A 136 28.00 8.84 -12.67
C GLU A 136 28.50 8.82 -14.12
N ASP A 137 27.59 8.71 -15.09
CA ASP A 137 27.90 8.78 -16.52
C ASP A 137 27.52 10.16 -17.11
N PRO A 138 28.51 11.02 -17.45
CA PRO A 138 28.27 12.30 -18.12
C PRO A 138 27.72 12.16 -19.54
N ALA A 139 27.90 11.00 -20.18
CA ALA A 139 27.41 10.71 -21.53
C ALA A 139 25.96 10.17 -21.53
N ALA A 140 25.44 9.74 -20.37
CA ALA A 140 24.06 9.29 -20.21
C ALA A 140 23.03 10.43 -20.34
N GLY A 141 23.47 11.68 -20.55
CA GLY A 141 22.61 12.80 -20.93
C GLY A 141 21.61 13.27 -19.87
N ARG A 142 21.63 12.69 -18.66
CA ARG A 142 20.74 13.12 -17.57
C ARG A 142 21.22 14.47 -17.07
N LYS A 143 20.37 15.49 -17.20
CA LYS A 143 20.64 16.81 -16.62
C LYS A 143 20.79 16.65 -15.11
N SER A 144 21.81 17.30 -14.54
CA SER A 144 21.96 17.44 -13.08
C SER A 144 20.66 17.99 -12.51
N MET A 145 20.22 17.41 -11.40
CA MET A 145 19.03 17.83 -10.67
C MET A 145 19.37 18.08 -9.20
N ASP A 146 18.48 18.72 -8.46
CA ASP A 146 18.69 18.86 -7.02
C ASP A 146 18.63 17.48 -6.34
N PRO A 147 19.56 17.16 -5.41
CA PRO A 147 19.54 15.93 -4.65
C PRO A 147 18.29 15.84 -3.77
N LYS A 148 17.29 15.07 -4.20
CA LYS A 148 15.99 14.97 -3.48
C LYS A 148 16.09 14.25 -2.14
N PHE A 149 17.13 13.44 -1.96
CA PHE A 149 17.39 12.66 -0.75
C PHE A 149 18.77 12.95 -0.14
N GLY A 150 19.47 14.00 -0.56
CA GLY A 150 20.75 14.39 0.04
C GLY A 150 20.64 14.79 1.52
N ASP A 151 19.47 15.30 1.92
CA ASP A 151 19.13 15.68 3.30
C ASP A 151 18.29 14.62 4.04
N ALA A 152 18.06 13.46 3.42
CA ALA A 152 17.10 12.49 3.94
C ALA A 152 17.61 11.83 5.22
N VAL A 153 16.78 11.88 6.27
CA VAL A 153 17.02 11.20 7.56
C VAL A 153 16.56 9.74 7.57
N PHE A 154 15.97 9.27 6.46
CA PHE A 154 15.51 7.90 6.29
C PHE A 154 16.67 6.92 6.10
N GLN A 155 16.46 5.66 6.47
CA GLN A 155 17.38 4.59 6.05
C GLN A 155 17.19 4.36 4.56
N LEU A 156 18.27 4.35 3.77
CA LEU A 156 18.19 4.17 2.32
C LEU A 156 18.87 2.87 1.90
N GLY A 157 18.30 2.20 0.91
CA GLY A 157 18.81 0.98 0.27
C GLY A 157 18.38 0.91 -1.19
N TYR A 158 18.64 -0.22 -1.84
CA TYR A 158 18.28 -0.45 -3.23
C TYR A 158 17.94 -1.92 -3.49
N LEU A 159 17.04 -2.18 -4.45
CA LEU A 159 16.52 -3.52 -4.76
C LEU A 159 17.48 -4.37 -5.58
N THR A 160 18.15 -3.74 -6.55
CA THR A 160 19.04 -4.42 -7.48
C THR A 160 20.39 -3.70 -7.56
N GLN A 161 21.45 -4.42 -7.94
CA GLN A 161 22.77 -3.83 -8.08
C GLN A 161 23.17 -3.85 -9.56
N GLN A 162 23.22 -2.68 -10.17
CA GLN A 162 23.87 -2.49 -11.46
C GLN A 162 25.38 -2.52 -11.27
N ASN A 163 26.05 -3.42 -12.00
CA ASN A 163 27.50 -3.47 -12.04
C ASN A 163 27.98 -3.32 -13.49
N ALA A 164 28.46 -2.13 -13.85
CA ALA A 164 28.97 -1.82 -15.19
C ALA A 164 30.06 -2.80 -15.67
N ALA A 165 30.89 -3.31 -14.76
CA ALA A 165 31.94 -4.27 -15.09
C ALA A 165 31.42 -5.66 -15.51
N TRP A 166 30.26 -6.11 -15.01
CA TRP A 166 29.71 -7.44 -15.34
C TRP A 166 28.86 -7.45 -16.61
N ALA A 167 28.27 -6.29 -16.96
CA ALA A 167 27.52 -6.10 -18.19
C ALA A 167 28.37 -6.36 -19.46
N VAL A 168 29.68 -6.11 -19.39
CA VAL A 168 30.64 -6.36 -20.49
C VAL A 168 30.97 -7.85 -20.67
N PHE A 169 30.85 -8.66 -19.61
CA PHE A 169 31.27 -10.07 -19.62
C PHE A 169 30.12 -11.08 -19.61
N GLY A 170 28.86 -10.63 -19.67
CA GLY A 170 27.69 -11.51 -19.81
C GLY A 170 27.37 -12.39 -18.60
N PHE A 171 27.97 -12.13 -17.43
CA PHE A 171 27.64 -12.83 -16.18
C PHE A 171 26.60 -12.00 -15.39
N TYR A 172 25.32 -12.35 -15.55
CA TYR A 172 24.18 -11.62 -14.96
C TYR A 172 23.83 -12.01 -13.52
N LYS A 173 24.58 -12.91 -12.85
CA LYS A 173 24.29 -13.27 -11.46
C LYS A 173 25.05 -12.37 -10.49
N SER A 174 24.45 -11.22 -10.17
CA SER A 174 24.85 -10.45 -9.00
C SER A 174 24.58 -11.27 -7.73
N ALA A 175 25.59 -11.46 -6.87
CA ALA A 175 25.44 -12.08 -5.54
C ALA A 175 24.76 -11.14 -4.52
N PHE A 176 24.30 -9.98 -4.99
CA PHE A 176 23.59 -8.99 -4.21
C PHE A 176 22.24 -9.53 -3.74
N ASP A 177 21.92 -9.27 -2.46
CA ASP A 177 20.63 -9.61 -1.88
C ASP A 177 20.13 -8.40 -1.07
N PRO A 178 19.05 -7.72 -1.50
CA PRO A 178 18.52 -6.54 -0.82
C PRO A 178 18.02 -6.84 0.60
N VAL A 179 17.72 -8.11 0.91
CA VAL A 179 17.35 -8.55 2.27
C VAL A 179 18.46 -8.25 3.28
N LYS A 180 19.73 -8.33 2.86
CA LYS A 180 20.89 -8.03 3.73
C LYS A 180 20.99 -6.55 4.10
N LEU A 181 20.27 -5.66 3.40
CA LEU A 181 20.22 -4.25 3.75
C LEU A 181 19.21 -3.96 4.86
N VAL A 182 18.27 -4.88 5.12
CA VAL A 182 17.26 -4.72 6.19
C VAL A 182 17.91 -4.95 7.54
N LYS A 183 17.72 -4.00 8.46
CA LYS A 183 18.20 -4.04 9.85
C LYS A 183 17.07 -4.46 10.80
N ASP A 184 17.47 -4.92 11.98
CA ASP A 184 16.54 -5.29 13.05
C ASP A 184 15.73 -4.09 13.58
N THR A 185 16.26 -2.88 13.40
CA THR A 185 15.59 -1.63 13.77
C THR A 185 14.52 -1.19 12.76
N ASP A 186 14.51 -1.76 11.56
CA ASP A 186 13.54 -1.36 10.53
C ASP A 186 12.16 -1.93 10.85
N ASP A 187 11.11 -1.10 10.80
CA ASP A 187 9.72 -1.49 11.11
C ASP A 187 8.72 -1.08 10.02
N LEU A 188 9.22 -0.48 8.93
CA LEU A 188 8.46 -0.14 7.73
C LEU A 188 9.41 -0.15 6.52
N LEU A 189 9.00 -0.80 5.44
CA LEU A 189 9.70 -0.72 4.16
C LEU A 189 8.91 0.14 3.17
N VAL A 190 9.60 0.99 2.42
CA VAL A 190 9.03 1.75 1.31
C VAL A 190 9.82 1.44 0.06
N ILE A 191 9.14 0.99 -0.99
CA ILE A 191 9.72 0.61 -2.27
C ILE A 191 9.41 1.72 -3.28
N ALA A 192 10.46 2.35 -3.79
CA ALA A 192 10.37 3.43 -4.75
C ALA A 192 10.27 2.87 -6.17
N TYR A 193 9.11 3.12 -6.81
CA TYR A 193 8.84 2.94 -8.24
C TYR A 193 9.52 1.74 -8.92
N PRO A 194 9.24 0.49 -8.48
CA PRO A 194 9.83 -0.72 -9.04
C PRO A 194 9.23 -1.11 -10.41
N SER A 195 9.32 -0.21 -11.40
CA SER A 195 8.68 -0.33 -12.72
C SER A 195 9.66 -0.43 -13.90
N PHE A 196 10.95 -0.15 -13.71
CA PHE A 196 11.90 -0.04 -14.83
C PHE A 196 12.41 -1.41 -15.29
N ASN A 197 12.86 -2.24 -14.35
CA ASN A 197 13.13 -3.67 -14.56
C ASN A 197 12.23 -4.53 -13.65
N PRO A 198 10.93 -4.66 -13.96
CA PRO A 198 9.96 -5.30 -13.07
C PRO A 198 10.29 -6.76 -12.75
N ARG A 199 11.05 -7.45 -13.61
CA ARG A 199 11.46 -8.82 -13.33
C ARG A 199 12.38 -8.89 -12.11
N GLU A 200 13.43 -8.07 -12.08
CA GLU A 200 14.39 -8.08 -10.98
C GLU A 200 13.84 -7.33 -9.77
N GLU A 201 13.21 -6.18 -9.98
CA GLU A 201 12.72 -5.30 -8.92
C GLU A 201 11.55 -5.93 -8.16
N LEU A 202 10.52 -6.47 -8.83
CA LEU A 202 9.40 -7.11 -8.13
C LEU A 202 9.80 -8.46 -7.52
N SER A 203 10.79 -9.15 -8.08
CA SER A 203 11.40 -10.33 -7.46
C SER A 203 12.13 -9.97 -6.16
N ALA A 204 12.85 -8.84 -6.14
CA ALA A 204 13.46 -8.30 -4.93
C ALA A 204 12.41 -7.92 -3.88
N VAL A 205 11.31 -7.27 -4.26
CA VAL A 205 10.18 -6.97 -3.36
C VAL A 205 9.58 -8.26 -2.79
N TYR A 206 9.39 -9.27 -3.63
CA TYR A 206 8.93 -10.59 -3.20
C TYR A 206 9.86 -11.17 -2.13
N ASN A 207 11.17 -11.17 -2.37
CA ASN A 207 12.15 -11.71 -1.43
C ASN A 207 12.18 -10.93 -0.11
N LEU A 208 12.06 -9.60 -0.15
CA LEU A 208 11.95 -8.76 1.04
C LEU A 208 10.72 -9.14 1.88
N TYR A 209 9.57 -9.34 1.23
CA TYR A 209 8.37 -9.78 1.91
C TYR A 209 8.52 -11.18 2.51
N ASP A 210 8.88 -12.15 1.66
CA ASP A 210 8.87 -13.56 2.00
C ASP A 210 9.89 -13.93 3.07
N LYS A 211 11.10 -13.35 3.01
CA LYS A 211 12.20 -13.70 3.91
C LYS A 211 12.27 -12.86 5.18
N VAL A 212 11.62 -11.70 5.22
CA VAL A 212 11.76 -10.76 6.35
C VAL A 212 10.43 -10.14 6.77
N ALA A 213 9.74 -9.47 5.84
CA ALA A 213 8.64 -8.59 6.21
C ALA A 213 7.43 -9.37 6.74
N ARG A 214 7.14 -10.54 6.17
CA ARG A 214 6.07 -11.44 6.61
C ARG A 214 6.24 -11.86 8.07
N ASP A 215 7.40 -12.43 8.42
CA ASP A 215 7.65 -12.97 9.76
C ASP A 215 7.70 -11.87 10.82
N ARG A 216 8.21 -10.70 10.46
CA ARG A 216 8.29 -9.53 11.36
C ARG A 216 7.00 -8.72 11.41
N LYS A 217 5.97 -9.07 10.61
CA LYS A 217 4.76 -8.27 10.40
C LYS A 217 5.08 -6.82 10.04
N MET A 218 6.16 -6.62 9.30
CA MET A 218 6.64 -5.33 8.86
C MET A 218 5.94 -4.99 7.54
N PRO A 219 5.14 -3.91 7.48
CA PRO A 219 4.44 -3.56 6.27
C PRO A 219 5.40 -3.05 5.18
N ILE A 220 5.01 -3.26 3.92
CA ILE A 220 5.68 -2.74 2.74
C ILE A 220 4.75 -1.77 2.01
N ILE A 221 5.22 -0.54 1.76
CA ILE A 221 4.56 0.41 0.85
C ILE A 221 5.26 0.34 -0.51
N ILE A 222 4.52 0.12 -1.58
CA ILE A 222 5.00 0.24 -2.97
C ILE A 222 4.44 1.54 -3.54
N PHE A 223 5.32 2.45 -3.95
CA PHE A 223 4.93 3.75 -4.48
C PHE A 223 5.27 3.83 -5.97
N ASN A 224 4.26 4.03 -6.83
CA ASN A 224 4.34 4.07 -8.30
C ASN A 224 4.96 2.80 -8.91
N GLY A 225 4.40 1.64 -8.56
CA GLY A 225 4.93 0.34 -9.00
C GLY A 225 4.44 -0.13 -10.37
N GLU A 226 3.49 0.58 -11.01
CA GLU A 226 2.85 0.15 -12.26
C GLU A 226 2.32 -1.30 -12.21
N LEU A 227 1.78 -1.72 -11.06
CA LEU A 227 1.40 -3.12 -10.83
C LEU A 227 0.25 -3.59 -11.73
N ASP A 228 -0.44 -2.68 -12.40
CA ASP A 228 -1.42 -3.00 -13.43
C ASP A 228 -0.84 -3.74 -14.64
N ARG A 229 0.47 -3.60 -14.92
CA ARG A 229 1.13 -4.43 -15.94
C ARG A 229 1.15 -5.90 -15.51
N VAL A 230 1.31 -6.16 -14.22
CA VAL A 230 1.22 -7.51 -13.65
C VAL A 230 -0.24 -7.98 -13.62
N ARG A 231 -1.17 -7.16 -13.10
CA ARG A 231 -2.62 -7.51 -13.05
C ARG A 231 -3.21 -7.76 -14.43
N GLY A 232 -2.80 -6.97 -15.43
CA GLY A 232 -3.28 -7.03 -16.81
C GLY A 232 -2.66 -8.16 -17.64
N GLY A 233 -1.74 -8.93 -17.08
CA GLY A 233 -1.10 -10.04 -17.79
C GLY A 233 -0.10 -9.61 -18.87
N TYR A 234 0.49 -8.41 -18.75
CA TYR A 234 1.51 -7.92 -19.69
C TYR A 234 2.75 -8.84 -19.72
N TYR A 235 3.05 -9.52 -18.61
CA TYR A 235 4.15 -10.45 -18.47
C TYR A 235 3.65 -11.91 -18.53
N PRO A 236 3.84 -12.63 -19.65
CA PRO A 236 3.41 -14.01 -19.76
C PRO A 236 4.16 -14.91 -18.76
N PRO A 237 3.47 -15.74 -17.96
CA PRO A 237 4.11 -16.54 -16.90
C PRO A 237 5.23 -17.48 -17.37
N VAL A 238 5.16 -17.98 -18.61
CA VAL A 238 6.18 -18.87 -19.20
C VAL A 238 7.53 -18.17 -19.32
N PHE A 239 7.55 -16.86 -19.56
CA PHE A 239 8.77 -16.07 -19.72
C PHE A 239 9.15 -15.28 -18.47
N PHE A 240 8.18 -15.02 -17.59
CA PHE A 240 8.36 -14.22 -16.37
C PHE A 240 7.79 -14.93 -15.12
N PRO A 241 8.32 -16.11 -14.76
CA PRO A 241 7.80 -16.89 -13.63
C PRO A 241 7.93 -16.16 -12.29
N GLU A 242 8.95 -15.31 -12.12
CA GLU A 242 9.13 -14.53 -10.89
C GLU A 242 8.03 -13.45 -10.73
N ILE A 243 7.67 -12.79 -11.83
CA ILE A 243 6.57 -11.81 -11.85
C ILE A 243 5.23 -12.52 -11.64
N ALA A 244 5.03 -13.70 -12.26
CA ALA A 244 3.83 -14.49 -12.04
C ALA A 244 3.65 -14.88 -10.57
N LYS A 245 4.75 -15.27 -9.90
CA LYS A 245 4.75 -15.57 -8.47
C LYS A 245 4.38 -14.36 -7.62
N PHE A 246 4.96 -13.19 -7.91
CA PHE A 246 4.57 -11.93 -7.29
C PHE A 246 3.06 -11.66 -7.47
N GLY A 247 2.57 -11.82 -8.70
CA GLY A 247 1.17 -11.60 -9.04
C GLY A 247 0.21 -12.53 -8.29
N GLN A 248 0.59 -13.80 -8.10
CA GLN A 248 -0.24 -14.80 -7.45
C GLN A 248 -0.22 -14.68 -5.92
N ASP A 249 0.94 -14.39 -5.32
CA ASP A 249 1.10 -14.45 -3.87
C ASP A 249 0.90 -13.08 -3.20
N LEU A 250 1.36 -12.00 -3.83
CA LEU A 250 1.44 -10.67 -3.20
C LEU A 250 0.30 -9.73 -3.60
N LEU A 251 -0.14 -9.74 -4.85
CA LEU A 251 -1.27 -8.88 -5.25
C LEU A 251 -2.56 -9.15 -4.46
N PRO A 252 -2.95 -10.40 -4.14
CA PRO A 252 -4.17 -10.65 -3.37
C PRO A 252 -4.16 -10.10 -1.94
N ILE A 253 -2.97 -9.89 -1.36
CA ILE A 253 -2.80 -9.33 -0.01
C ILE A 253 -2.42 -7.84 -0.03
N THR A 254 -2.31 -7.25 -1.23
CA THR A 254 -1.97 -5.84 -1.40
C THR A 254 -3.23 -4.99 -1.27
N THR A 255 -3.19 -4.03 -0.34
CA THR A 255 -4.22 -3.00 -0.23
C THR A 255 -3.83 -1.80 -1.09
N THR A 256 -4.58 -1.52 -2.15
CA THR A 256 -4.40 -0.28 -2.90
C THR A 256 -4.99 0.88 -2.11
N ALA A 257 -4.12 1.61 -1.41
CA ALA A 257 -4.55 2.68 -0.51
C ALA A 257 -4.91 3.96 -1.28
N TYR A 258 -4.11 4.31 -2.29
CA TYR A 258 -4.35 5.50 -3.10
C TYR A 258 -4.05 5.21 -4.56
N TYR A 259 -4.95 5.61 -5.45
CA TYR A 259 -4.85 5.26 -6.85
C TYR A 259 -5.55 6.30 -7.71
N ILE A 260 -4.85 6.80 -8.74
CA ILE A 260 -5.43 7.61 -9.80
C ILE A 260 -4.98 7.02 -11.14
N HIS A 261 -5.94 6.61 -11.97
CA HIS A 261 -5.69 6.23 -13.36
C HIS A 261 -6.66 6.93 -14.29
N ASN A 262 -6.14 7.64 -15.28
CA ASN A 262 -6.94 8.35 -16.25
C ASN A 262 -7.19 7.48 -17.50
N PHE A 263 -8.42 7.50 -18.00
CA PHE A 263 -8.81 6.95 -19.29
C PHE A 263 -8.93 8.12 -20.26
N LYS A 264 -8.22 8.05 -21.38
CA LYS A 264 -8.28 9.04 -22.46
C LYS A 264 -9.21 8.59 -23.59
N GLY A 265 -9.52 9.51 -24.50
CA GLY A 265 -10.30 9.23 -25.71
C GLY A 265 -11.68 9.87 -25.69
N THR A 266 -12.64 9.25 -26.37
CA THR A 266 -14.02 9.78 -26.53
C THR A 266 -14.85 9.70 -25.25
N ARG A 267 -14.40 8.94 -24.25
CA ARG A 267 -15.06 8.75 -22.95
C ARG A 267 -14.05 8.96 -21.80
N PRO A 268 -13.58 10.20 -21.59
CA PRO A 268 -12.48 10.46 -20.67
C PRO A 268 -12.93 10.32 -19.21
N ALA A 269 -12.35 9.40 -18.45
CA ALA A 269 -12.75 9.15 -17.07
C ALA A 269 -11.53 8.95 -16.16
N THR A 270 -11.74 8.94 -14.85
CA THR A 270 -10.68 8.66 -13.88
C THR A 270 -11.13 7.57 -12.93
N LEU A 271 -10.40 6.45 -12.92
CA LEU A 271 -10.51 5.45 -11.85
C LEU A 271 -9.72 5.96 -10.64
N PHE A 272 -10.42 6.11 -9.53
CA PHE A 272 -9.91 6.72 -8.30
C PHE A 272 -10.16 5.82 -7.10
N ARG A 273 -9.18 5.74 -6.20
CA ARG A 273 -9.31 5.14 -4.87
C ARG A 273 -8.60 6.02 -3.86
N CYS A 274 -9.27 6.27 -2.74
CA CYS A 274 -8.68 6.83 -1.54
C CYS A 274 -9.22 6.04 -0.34
N TYR A 275 -8.41 5.13 0.19
CA TYR A 275 -8.75 4.24 1.28
C TYR A 275 -9.08 5.02 2.57
N PRO A 276 -10.09 4.59 3.36
CA PRO A 276 -10.88 3.36 3.21
C PRO A 276 -12.12 3.48 2.32
N GLY A 277 -12.34 4.63 1.66
CA GLY A 277 -13.46 4.83 0.73
C GLY A 277 -13.41 3.86 -0.46
N PRO A 278 -14.52 3.65 -1.20
CA PRO A 278 -14.61 2.68 -2.29
C PRO A 278 -13.79 3.09 -3.53
N TRP A 279 -13.67 2.18 -4.49
CA TRP A 279 -13.29 2.54 -5.86
C TRP A 279 -14.36 3.41 -6.49
N GLN A 280 -13.95 4.40 -7.26
CA GLN A 280 -14.83 5.31 -7.97
C GLN A 280 -14.36 5.48 -9.41
N LEU A 281 -15.29 5.47 -10.35
CA LEU A 281 -15.06 5.95 -11.71
C LEU A 281 -15.68 7.33 -11.84
N LEU A 282 -14.87 8.30 -12.23
CA LEU A 282 -15.24 9.71 -12.21
C LEU A 282 -15.25 10.28 -13.64
N ALA A 283 -16.28 11.03 -13.98
CA ALA A 283 -16.24 11.99 -15.07
C ALA A 283 -15.74 13.32 -14.54
N ARG A 284 -14.73 13.90 -15.17
CA ARG A 284 -14.21 15.24 -14.84
C ARG A 284 -14.55 16.20 -15.97
N ASN A 285 -15.03 17.38 -15.63
CA ASN A 285 -15.24 18.44 -16.59
C ASN A 285 -13.90 19.15 -16.88
N PRO A 286 -13.43 19.18 -18.15
CA PRO A 286 -12.17 19.83 -18.48
C PRO A 286 -12.23 21.37 -18.38
N LEU A 287 -13.43 21.95 -18.30
CA LEU A 287 -13.65 23.40 -18.19
C LEU A 287 -13.90 23.87 -16.75
N ASP A 288 -14.23 22.94 -15.84
CA ASP A 288 -14.43 23.21 -14.41
C ASP A 288 -13.91 22.02 -13.60
N GLU A 289 -12.71 22.16 -13.02
CA GLU A 289 -12.05 21.11 -12.26
C GLU A 289 -12.83 20.69 -10.99
N ASN A 290 -13.81 21.50 -10.55
CA ASN A 290 -14.67 21.17 -9.41
C ASN A 290 -15.90 20.36 -9.83
N ASP A 291 -16.24 20.33 -11.12
CA ASP A 291 -17.34 19.52 -11.65
C ASP A 291 -16.83 18.09 -11.89
N VAL A 292 -16.85 17.32 -10.79
CA VAL A 292 -16.50 15.91 -10.74
C VAL A 292 -17.76 15.10 -10.43
N ARG A 293 -18.14 14.22 -11.35
CA ARG A 293 -19.31 13.36 -11.22
C ARG A 293 -18.89 11.91 -11.04
N VAL A 294 -19.40 11.26 -10.00
CA VAL A 294 -19.22 9.82 -9.80
C VAL A 294 -20.14 9.07 -10.76
N LEU A 295 -19.54 8.28 -11.66
CA LEU A 295 -20.27 7.46 -12.63
C LEU A 295 -20.54 6.04 -12.11
N TRP A 296 -19.62 5.52 -11.30
CA TRP A 296 -19.67 4.15 -10.81
C TRP A 296 -18.83 4.01 -9.53
N THR A 297 -19.21 3.06 -8.67
CA THR A 297 -18.47 2.75 -7.44
C THR A 297 -18.41 1.24 -7.18
N SER A 298 -17.37 0.78 -6.51
CA SER A 298 -17.23 -0.63 -6.07
C SER A 298 -16.31 -0.77 -4.87
N ASP A 299 -16.58 -1.75 -4.02
CA ASP A 299 -15.63 -2.11 -2.94
C ASP A 299 -14.40 -2.84 -3.48
N LYS A 300 -14.57 -3.57 -4.60
CA LYS A 300 -13.53 -4.35 -5.26
C LYS A 300 -12.86 -3.55 -6.38
N MET A 301 -11.55 -3.70 -6.50
CA MET A 301 -10.77 -3.11 -7.60
C MET A 301 -11.20 -3.73 -8.93
N PRO A 302 -11.69 -2.93 -9.90
CA PRO A 302 -11.91 -3.43 -11.25
C PRO A 302 -10.58 -3.53 -12.00
N SER A 303 -10.49 -4.40 -13.00
CA SER A 303 -9.34 -4.37 -13.90
C SER A 303 -9.44 -3.19 -14.87
N LEU A 304 -8.31 -2.65 -15.35
CA LEU A 304 -8.34 -1.58 -16.37
C LEU A 304 -9.09 -1.99 -17.65
N LYS A 305 -9.00 -3.28 -18.02
CA LYS A 305 -9.73 -3.86 -19.15
C LYS A 305 -11.24 -3.84 -18.93
N GLU A 306 -11.69 -4.26 -17.76
CA GLU A 306 -13.10 -4.25 -17.36
C GLU A 306 -13.65 -2.82 -17.34
N VAL A 307 -12.88 -1.86 -16.79
CA VAL A 307 -13.28 -0.44 -16.83
C VAL A 307 -13.46 0.05 -18.27
N ALA A 308 -12.48 -0.22 -19.14
CA ALA A 308 -12.48 0.27 -20.51
C ALA A 308 -13.56 -0.37 -21.40
N LEU A 309 -13.77 -1.69 -21.28
CA LEU A 309 -14.59 -2.46 -22.21
C LEU A 309 -16.02 -2.70 -21.71
N GLU A 310 -16.25 -2.67 -20.40
CA GLU A 310 -17.53 -3.06 -19.81
C GLU A 310 -18.17 -1.91 -19.04
N ILE A 311 -17.45 -1.31 -18.09
CA ILE A 311 -18.02 -0.28 -17.21
C ILE A 311 -18.25 1.04 -17.95
N LEU A 312 -17.20 1.61 -18.56
CA LEU A 312 -17.29 2.91 -19.24
C LEU A 312 -18.39 2.96 -20.31
N PRO A 313 -18.54 1.97 -21.21
CA PRO A 313 -19.62 1.98 -22.19
C PRO A 313 -21.03 1.99 -21.60
N GLN A 314 -21.23 1.48 -20.38
CA GLN A 314 -22.54 1.40 -19.73
C GLN A 314 -22.91 2.70 -18.99
N VAL A 315 -21.94 3.35 -18.36
CA VAL A 315 -22.17 4.51 -17.48
C VAL A 315 -21.89 5.85 -18.14
N TRP A 316 -21.10 5.86 -19.22
CA TRP A 316 -20.77 7.08 -19.96
C TRP A 316 -21.88 7.41 -20.96
N LYS A 317 -22.78 8.30 -20.56
CA LYS A 317 -23.90 8.81 -21.37
C LYS A 317 -23.69 10.28 -21.73
#